data_AF-A0A959EI99-F1
#
_entry.id   AF-A0A959EI99-F1
#
_cell.length_a   1.000
_cell.length_b   1.000
_cell.length_c   1.000
_cell.angle_alpha   90.00
_cell.angle_beta   90.00
_cell.angle_gamma   90.00
#
_symmetry.space_group_name_H-M   'P 1'
#
loop_
_entity.id
_entity.type
_entity.pdbx_description
1 polymer ?
#
loop_
_entity_poly.entity_id
_entity_poly.type
_entity_poly.pdbx_seq_one_letter_code
_entity_poly.pdbx_strand_id
1 'polypeptide(L)'
;MREKIRSLLGPVLNRWRSFAQSWPRLSRIVKWMGIGAVASLALLLLSWAAILLTVPSVRELQQVRTQIASDIFTSDSLLLGRYYNEYRTVVPVEEIPQHVLNALVATEDERFFQHEGIDYRSWARVLVKTVLQGDESGGGGSTISQQLAKNLFPRRDFAILPLLVNKLREIAIARRLERAYSKKELLGLYLNTVPFPENVFGLDVAARRFFNKPTVDLLVEEGAALVGTLKATTYYNPARYPERAQQRRNVVLGQMVRNGYIEPAAGDSLQALPLALDYNPVVRNEDIAPYFLAHVRKELERLLADIRQPNGDPYNLYTDGLKVYTSLNSKMQRIAESAVEEHLTEMQGRFDEHWQGRTAPWMDVRTVERAMKQSRRYQRLAAQGLTEAQIRQAFEQPDSMTVFTWAGPRRAWMSPLDSLRHQLGLLQVGFIALEPYTGYVRAWVGGIDYGFFQYDHVTSHRQAGSVFKPVVYTQALRSGIEPCEQIPNELAVYHEYAEGDWAVKDWRRDDPEPHFTLDGKDEDDWIPQNADGVYGGSYSLEGALVNSVNTVTVKLIMQMGVEPVIQLAKEMGITSEIPTEPSIALGTAEVSLYDMSSVFATLASQGQQVRPQVIRRIETHDGTVLADF
;
A
#
# COMPACT_ATOMS: atom_id res chain seq x y z
N MET A 1 17.18 -53.31 33.54
CA MET A 1 16.23 -52.85 32.48
C MET A 1 16.00 -53.91 31.40
N ARG A 2 17.04 -54.52 30.81
CA ARG A 2 16.91 -55.59 29.79
C ARG A 2 16.14 -56.83 30.26
N GLU A 3 16.32 -57.28 31.51
CA GLU A 3 15.58 -58.45 32.05
C GLU A 3 14.10 -58.16 32.29
N LYS A 4 13.75 -56.97 32.79
CA LYS A 4 12.35 -56.54 32.94
C LYS A 4 11.61 -56.50 31.60
N ILE A 5 12.26 -55.98 30.54
CA ILE A 5 11.68 -55.94 29.19
C ILE A 5 11.45 -57.36 28.64
N ARG A 6 12.41 -58.28 28.85
CA ARG A 6 12.24 -59.69 28.44
C ARG A 6 11.12 -60.39 29.21
N SER A 7 10.96 -60.12 30.50
CA SER A 7 9.87 -60.71 31.30
C SER A 7 8.48 -60.22 30.89
N LEU A 8 8.36 -58.95 30.48
CA LEU A 8 7.10 -58.34 30.04
C LEU A 8 6.70 -58.75 28.63
N LEU A 9 7.66 -58.85 27.70
CA LEU A 9 7.41 -59.17 26.30
C LEU A 9 7.47 -60.67 26.01
N GLY A 10 8.05 -61.49 26.90
CA GLY A 10 8.21 -62.93 26.74
C GLY A 10 6.91 -63.68 26.38
N PRO A 11 5.78 -63.46 27.09
CA PRO A 11 4.51 -64.11 26.78
C PRO A 11 3.97 -63.76 25.39
N VAL A 12 4.12 -62.50 24.98
CA VAL A 12 3.65 -61.99 23.68
C VAL A 12 4.54 -62.51 22.54
N LEU A 13 5.86 -62.51 22.73
CA LEU A 13 6.81 -63.03 21.76
C LEU A 13 6.66 -64.54 21.56
N ASN A 14 6.36 -65.29 22.62
CA ASN A 14 6.10 -66.72 22.53
C ASN A 14 4.79 -67.01 21.79
N ARG A 15 3.71 -66.29 22.09
CA ARG A 15 2.45 -66.38 21.32
C ARG A 15 2.61 -66.00 19.86
N TRP A 16 3.43 -64.97 19.58
CA TRP A 16 3.76 -64.57 18.22
C TRP A 16 4.57 -65.62 17.47
N ARG A 17 5.54 -66.27 18.12
CA ARG A 17 6.31 -67.38 17.54
C ARG A 17 5.42 -68.57 17.20
N SER A 18 4.51 -68.96 18.10
CA SER A 18 3.54 -70.02 17.83
C SER A 18 2.62 -69.65 16.64
N PHE A 19 2.11 -68.42 16.61
CA PHE A 19 1.29 -67.93 15.49
C PHE A 19 2.06 -67.91 14.15
N ALA A 20 3.32 -67.49 14.17
CA ALA A 20 4.17 -67.44 12.98
C ALA A 20 4.53 -68.83 12.44
N GLN A 21 4.62 -69.84 13.31
CA GLN A 21 4.80 -71.25 12.91
C GLN A 21 3.52 -71.82 12.28
N SER A 22 2.35 -71.53 12.86
CA SER A 22 1.06 -72.04 12.36
C SER A 22 0.60 -71.35 11.06
N TRP A 23 0.91 -70.07 10.87
CA TRP A 23 0.44 -69.27 9.72
C TRP A 23 1.57 -68.37 9.15
N PRO A 24 2.55 -68.94 8.41
CA PRO A 24 3.76 -68.23 7.99
C PRO A 24 3.53 -67.08 7.00
N ARG A 25 2.51 -67.17 6.14
CA ARG A 25 2.15 -66.07 5.21
C ARG A 25 1.42 -64.93 5.93
N LEU A 26 0.43 -65.25 6.76
CA LEU A 26 -0.37 -64.27 7.51
C LEU A 26 0.46 -63.53 8.56
N SER A 27 1.38 -64.23 9.24
CA SER A 27 2.29 -63.61 10.21
C SER A 27 3.25 -62.60 9.59
N ARG A 28 3.71 -62.79 8.34
CA ARG A 28 4.47 -61.77 7.61
C ARG A 28 3.61 -60.52 7.34
N ILE A 29 2.37 -60.70 6.88
CA ILE A 29 1.46 -59.58 6.63
C ILE A 29 1.18 -58.80 7.92
N VAL A 30 0.83 -59.49 9.01
CA VAL A 30 0.59 -58.85 10.32
C VAL A 30 1.84 -58.16 10.86
N LYS A 31 3.03 -58.74 10.67
CA LYS A 31 4.30 -58.10 11.05
C LYS A 31 4.54 -56.80 10.27
N TRP A 32 4.35 -56.83 8.95
CA TRP A 32 4.53 -55.65 8.10
C TRP A 32 3.46 -54.59 8.34
N MET A 33 2.21 -54.97 8.60
CA MET A 33 1.16 -54.03 9.05
C MET A 33 1.51 -53.41 10.40
N GLY A 34 2.03 -54.20 11.35
CA GLY A 34 2.47 -53.70 12.65
C GLY A 34 3.66 -52.74 12.55
N ILE A 35 4.68 -53.08 11.75
CA ILE A 35 5.82 -52.19 11.47
C ILE A 35 5.34 -50.92 10.77
N GLY A 36 4.45 -51.05 9.78
CA GLY A 36 3.84 -49.92 9.08
C GLY A 36 3.06 -48.99 10.00
N ALA A 37 2.28 -49.55 10.93
CA ALA A 37 1.53 -48.78 11.93
C ALA A 37 2.47 -48.03 12.89
N VAL A 38 3.53 -48.69 13.38
CA VAL A 38 4.54 -48.06 14.25
C VAL A 38 5.32 -46.97 13.51
N ALA A 39 5.73 -47.23 12.27
CA ALA A 39 6.41 -46.24 11.43
C ALA A 39 5.51 -45.04 11.11
N SER A 40 4.22 -45.27 10.84
CA SER A 40 3.24 -44.21 10.61
C SER A 40 3.00 -43.38 11.87
N LEU A 41 2.90 -44.03 13.03
CA LEU A 41 2.78 -43.33 14.31
C LEU A 41 4.04 -42.50 14.62
N ALA A 42 5.23 -43.05 14.37
CA ALA A 42 6.49 -42.33 14.54
C ALA A 42 6.58 -41.13 13.60
N LEU A 43 6.18 -41.29 12.34
CA LEU A 43 6.12 -40.19 11.36
C LEU A 43 5.12 -39.10 11.77
N LEU A 44 3.95 -39.50 12.29
CA LEU A 44 2.95 -38.56 12.83
C LEU A 44 3.49 -37.79 14.03
N LEU A 45 4.16 -38.46 14.97
CA LEU A 45 4.77 -37.83 16.13
C LEU A 45 5.92 -36.88 15.75
N LEU A 46 6.76 -37.26 14.79
CA LEU A 46 7.82 -36.41 14.25
C LEU A 46 7.26 -35.18 13.53
N SER A 47 6.21 -35.38 12.72
CA SER A 47 5.52 -34.29 12.03
C SER A 47 4.88 -33.32 13.02
N TRP A 48 4.27 -33.85 14.09
CA TRP A 48 3.72 -33.03 15.18
C TRP A 48 4.79 -32.26 15.94
N ALA A 49 5.94 -32.90 16.24
CA ALA A 49 7.08 -32.24 16.87
C ALA A 49 7.65 -31.12 15.98
N ALA A 50 7.80 -31.36 14.68
CA ALA A 50 8.23 -30.36 13.71
C ALA A 50 7.26 -29.16 13.67
N ILE A 51 5.95 -29.40 13.65
CA ILE A 51 4.94 -28.34 13.72
C ILE A 51 5.11 -27.52 15.00
N LEU A 52 5.28 -28.16 16.17
CA LEU A 52 5.46 -27.48 17.45
C LEU A 52 6.73 -26.60 17.49
N LEU A 53 7.78 -26.96 16.76
CA LEU A 53 8.99 -26.15 16.63
C LEU A 53 8.82 -24.93 15.72
N THR A 54 7.85 -24.95 14.80
CA THR A 54 7.61 -23.84 13.85
C THR A 54 6.54 -22.85 14.28
N VAL A 55 5.74 -23.17 15.30
CA VAL A 55 4.72 -22.26 15.81
C VAL A 55 5.29 -21.34 16.91
N PRO A 56 4.79 -20.09 17.05
CA PRO A 56 5.32 -19.11 17.99
C PRO A 56 5.29 -19.57 19.46
N SER A 57 6.31 -19.19 20.23
CA SER A 57 6.40 -19.50 21.66
C SER A 57 5.38 -18.70 22.49
N VAL A 58 5.13 -19.09 23.74
CA VAL A 58 4.20 -18.37 24.64
C VAL A 58 4.66 -16.92 24.85
N ARG A 59 5.97 -16.68 24.94
CA ARG A 59 6.53 -15.32 25.09
C ARG A 59 6.31 -14.45 23.85
N GLU A 60 6.54 -15.02 22.67
CA GLU A 60 6.27 -14.33 21.39
C GLU A 60 4.78 -14.00 21.24
N LEU A 61 3.88 -14.90 21.68
CA LEU A 61 2.44 -14.64 21.64
C LEU A 61 2.01 -13.51 22.58
N GLN A 62 2.68 -13.30 23.71
CA GLN A 62 2.40 -12.20 24.63
C GLN A 62 2.69 -10.81 24.02
N GLN A 63 3.57 -10.73 23.03
CA GLN A 63 3.90 -9.49 22.31
C GLN A 63 2.85 -9.12 21.24
N VAL A 64 1.91 -10.01 20.90
CA VAL A 64 0.89 -9.70 19.87
C VAL A 64 -0.05 -8.56 20.28
N ARG A 65 -0.23 -8.31 21.60
CA ARG A 65 -1.01 -7.17 22.12
C ARG A 65 -0.37 -5.81 21.82
N THR A 66 0.93 -5.76 21.51
CA THR A 66 1.70 -4.50 21.44
C THR A 66 1.87 -3.95 20.02
N GLN A 67 1.28 -4.56 18.99
CA GLN A 67 1.33 -3.99 17.65
C GLN A 67 0.44 -2.75 17.57
N ILE A 68 1.05 -1.58 17.66
CA ILE A 68 0.40 -0.27 17.65
C ILE A 68 0.71 0.40 16.32
N ALA A 69 -0.29 1.01 15.69
CA ALA A 69 -0.10 1.77 14.46
C ALA A 69 0.79 2.99 14.75
N SER A 70 1.71 3.30 13.83
CA SER A 70 2.49 4.54 13.95
C SER A 70 1.66 5.73 13.50
N ASP A 71 1.61 6.76 14.33
CA ASP A 71 0.87 8.00 14.10
C ASP A 71 1.75 9.04 13.41
N ILE A 72 1.23 9.67 12.36
CA ILE A 72 1.92 10.69 11.57
C ILE A 72 1.23 12.03 11.79
N PHE A 73 1.99 13.01 12.28
CA PHE A 73 1.51 14.34 12.61
C PHE A 73 2.06 15.38 11.63
N THR A 74 1.23 16.37 11.34
CA THR A 74 1.62 17.61 10.68
C THR A 74 2.42 18.52 11.64
N SER A 75 3.06 19.54 11.08
CA SER A 75 3.80 20.56 11.84
C SER A 75 2.93 21.37 12.80
N ASP A 76 1.63 21.46 12.55
CA ASP A 76 0.62 22.06 13.43
C ASP A 76 -0.10 21.04 14.33
N SER A 77 0.54 19.88 14.55
CA SER A 77 0.12 18.82 15.48
C SER A 77 -1.20 18.13 15.15
N LEU A 78 -1.72 18.27 13.93
CA LEU A 78 -2.84 17.49 13.43
C LEU A 78 -2.38 16.09 13.01
N LEU A 79 -3.11 15.04 13.42
CA LEU A 79 -2.91 13.68 12.90
C LEU A 79 -3.23 13.65 11.40
N LEU A 80 -2.19 13.46 10.59
CA LEU A 80 -2.24 13.38 9.13
C LEU A 80 -2.60 11.97 8.65
N GLY A 81 -2.09 10.93 9.32
CA GLY A 81 -2.27 9.56 8.87
C GLY A 81 -1.68 8.56 9.84
N ARG A 82 -1.86 7.27 9.53
CA ARG A 82 -1.28 6.17 10.30
C ARG A 82 -0.67 5.13 9.38
N TYR A 83 0.45 4.54 9.79
CA TYR A 83 0.98 3.34 9.14
C TYR A 83 0.71 2.11 10.00
N TYR A 84 0.14 1.09 9.37
CA TYR A 84 -0.26 -0.16 10.01
C TYR A 84 -0.29 -1.29 8.98
N ASN A 85 -0.04 -2.52 9.42
CA ASN A 85 -0.29 -3.71 8.59
C ASN A 85 -1.79 -4.00 8.50
N GLU A 86 -2.49 -3.84 9.62
CA GLU A 86 -3.93 -3.94 9.75
C GLU A 86 -4.42 -2.82 10.67
N TYR A 87 -5.47 -2.09 10.29
CA TYR A 87 -5.96 -0.94 11.08
C TYR A 87 -6.62 -1.46 12.35
N ARG A 88 -5.88 -1.50 13.47
CA ARG A 88 -6.38 -1.99 14.76
C ARG A 88 -6.30 -0.86 15.78
N THR A 89 -7.44 -0.44 16.30
CA THR A 89 -7.50 0.32 17.55
C THR A 89 -7.67 -0.67 18.69
N VAL A 90 -6.67 -0.76 19.57
CA VAL A 90 -6.72 -1.69 20.70
C VAL A 90 -7.59 -1.09 21.80
N VAL A 91 -8.81 -1.59 21.93
CA VAL A 91 -9.65 -1.27 23.09
C VAL A 91 -9.34 -2.26 24.22
N PRO A 92 -9.01 -1.79 25.44
CA PRO A 92 -8.87 -2.66 26.60
C PRO A 92 -10.12 -3.53 26.78
N VAL A 93 -9.96 -4.79 27.17
CA VAL A 93 -11.11 -5.69 27.29
C VAL A 93 -12.09 -5.27 28.39
N GLU A 94 -11.64 -4.43 29.31
CA GLU A 94 -12.41 -3.79 30.36
C GLU A 94 -13.40 -2.75 29.80
N GLU A 95 -13.07 -2.13 28.66
CA GLU A 95 -13.90 -1.15 27.96
C GLU A 95 -14.86 -1.80 26.96
N ILE A 96 -14.73 -3.11 26.70
CA ILE A 96 -15.66 -3.83 25.83
C ILE A 96 -16.93 -4.18 26.63
N PRO A 97 -18.13 -3.74 26.19
CA PRO A 97 -19.35 -4.04 26.91
C PRO A 97 -19.61 -5.55 27.06
N GLN A 98 -20.06 -5.96 28.25
CA GLN A 98 -20.28 -7.37 28.57
C GLN A 98 -21.26 -8.06 27.63
N HIS A 99 -22.27 -7.34 27.12
CA HIS A 99 -23.23 -7.90 26.17
C HIS A 99 -22.58 -8.28 24.83
N VAL A 100 -21.52 -7.58 24.38
CA VAL A 100 -20.77 -7.94 23.17
C VAL A 100 -19.97 -9.22 23.38
N LEU A 101 -19.30 -9.34 24.53
CA LEU A 101 -18.58 -10.56 24.91
C LEU A 101 -19.55 -11.77 24.98
N ASN A 102 -20.71 -11.58 25.59
CA ASN A 102 -21.76 -12.59 25.68
C ASN A 102 -22.32 -12.97 24.31
N ALA A 103 -22.54 -11.99 23.43
CA ALA A 103 -23.00 -12.21 22.06
C ALA A 103 -22.00 -13.07 21.26
N LEU A 104 -20.72 -12.76 21.38
CA LEU A 104 -19.64 -13.50 20.73
C LEU A 104 -19.58 -14.96 21.22
N VAL A 105 -19.56 -15.15 22.54
CA VAL A 105 -19.52 -16.49 23.15
C VAL A 105 -20.77 -17.30 22.79
N ALA A 106 -21.97 -16.70 22.87
CA ALA A 106 -23.22 -17.39 22.54
C ALA A 106 -23.27 -17.88 21.08
N THR A 107 -22.61 -17.17 20.16
CA THR A 107 -22.74 -17.41 18.72
C THR A 107 -21.60 -18.25 18.15
N GLU A 108 -20.36 -17.94 18.50
CA GLU A 108 -19.17 -18.55 17.91
C GLU A 108 -18.66 -19.74 18.73
N ASP A 109 -18.76 -19.70 20.06
CA ASP A 109 -18.19 -20.72 20.94
C ASP A 109 -18.88 -20.79 22.31
N GLU A 110 -20.05 -21.42 22.36
CA GLU A 110 -20.93 -21.52 23.54
C GLU A 110 -20.20 -22.02 24.81
N ARG A 111 -19.23 -22.92 24.63
CA ARG A 111 -18.46 -23.55 25.71
C ARG A 111 -17.06 -23.00 25.84
N PHE A 112 -16.82 -21.78 25.35
CA PHE A 112 -15.50 -21.15 25.33
C PHE A 112 -14.78 -21.21 26.68
N PHE A 113 -15.49 -20.97 27.78
CA PHE A 113 -14.94 -21.00 29.14
C PHE A 113 -14.70 -22.41 29.71
N GLN A 114 -15.17 -23.47 29.05
CA GLN A 114 -15.12 -24.86 29.53
C GLN A 114 -14.00 -25.70 28.88
N HIS A 115 -13.27 -25.17 27.89
CA HIS A 115 -12.23 -25.90 27.18
C HIS A 115 -10.91 -25.10 27.07
N GLU A 116 -9.82 -25.77 26.69
CA GLU A 116 -8.49 -25.15 26.51
C GLU A 116 -8.09 -25.12 25.02
N GLY A 117 -8.71 -24.24 24.23
CA GLY A 117 -8.46 -24.09 22.79
C GLY A 117 -9.08 -25.12 21.85
N ILE A 118 -9.53 -26.29 22.32
CA ILE A 118 -10.26 -27.28 21.51
C ILE A 118 -11.52 -27.75 22.25
N ASP A 119 -12.69 -27.60 21.62
CA ASP A 119 -13.92 -28.24 22.07
C ASP A 119 -14.05 -29.66 21.49
N TYR A 120 -13.63 -30.65 22.27
CA TYR A 120 -13.73 -32.07 21.89
C TYR A 120 -15.17 -32.54 21.66
N ARG A 121 -16.17 -31.93 22.33
CA ARG A 121 -17.59 -32.27 22.11
C ARG A 121 -18.06 -31.75 20.76
N SER A 122 -17.67 -30.53 20.39
CA SER A 122 -17.96 -30.00 19.05
C SER A 122 -17.26 -30.81 17.95
N TRP A 123 -16.02 -31.23 18.17
CA TRP A 123 -15.31 -32.12 17.24
C TRP A 123 -15.99 -33.47 17.06
N ALA A 124 -16.37 -34.14 18.15
CA ALA A 124 -17.08 -35.41 18.09
C ALA A 124 -18.42 -35.27 17.36
N ARG A 125 -19.14 -34.17 17.59
CA ARG A 125 -20.40 -33.87 16.90
C ARG A 125 -20.22 -33.70 15.39
N VAL A 126 -19.21 -32.93 14.97
CA VAL A 126 -18.91 -32.70 13.54
C VAL A 126 -18.46 -34.00 12.86
N LEU A 127 -17.64 -34.81 13.53
CA LEU A 127 -17.22 -36.12 13.00
C LEU A 127 -18.44 -37.05 12.78
N VAL A 128 -19.36 -37.12 13.74
CA VAL A 128 -20.53 -38.00 13.63
C VAL A 128 -21.58 -37.45 12.67
N LYS A 129 -21.98 -36.18 12.81
CA LYS A 129 -23.07 -35.62 12.01
C LYS A 129 -22.62 -35.24 10.60
N THR A 130 -21.52 -34.54 10.47
CA THR A 130 -21.11 -34.00 9.16
C THR A 130 -20.33 -35.01 8.33
N VAL A 131 -19.37 -35.73 8.93
CA VAL A 131 -18.54 -36.68 8.17
C VAL A 131 -19.22 -38.04 7.99
N LEU A 132 -19.85 -38.59 9.03
CA LEU A 132 -20.48 -39.92 8.93
C LEU A 132 -21.93 -39.88 8.44
N GLN A 133 -22.70 -38.83 8.75
CA GLN A 133 -24.13 -38.72 8.38
C GLN A 133 -24.40 -37.74 7.22
N GLY A 134 -23.39 -37.00 6.73
CA GLY A 134 -23.56 -36.02 5.64
C GLY A 134 -24.40 -34.81 6.00
N ASP A 135 -24.65 -34.56 7.29
CA ASP A 135 -25.49 -33.47 7.79
C ASP A 135 -24.64 -32.22 8.07
N GLU A 136 -24.74 -31.24 7.17
CA GLU A 136 -24.04 -29.95 7.27
C GLU A 136 -24.69 -28.99 8.30
N SER A 137 -25.85 -29.35 8.89
CA SER A 137 -26.52 -28.53 9.90
C SER A 137 -25.85 -28.57 11.29
N GLY A 138 -24.82 -29.42 11.48
CA GLY A 138 -24.15 -29.68 12.76
C GLY A 138 -23.34 -28.52 13.38
N GLY A 139 -23.23 -27.38 12.68
CA GLY A 139 -22.48 -26.20 13.11
C GLY A 139 -20.97 -26.31 12.90
N GLY A 140 -20.24 -25.21 13.13
CA GLY A 140 -18.78 -25.16 13.00
C GLY A 140 -18.05 -25.84 14.16
N GLY A 141 -16.94 -26.53 13.88
CA GLY A 141 -16.11 -27.19 14.89
C GLY A 141 -14.89 -26.39 15.38
N SER A 142 -14.75 -25.13 14.98
CA SER A 142 -13.59 -24.29 15.34
C SER A 142 -13.92 -23.34 16.48
N THR A 143 -13.06 -23.28 17.50
CA THR A 143 -13.19 -22.42 18.70
C THR A 143 -12.74 -21.00 18.41
N ILE A 144 -13.11 -20.03 19.27
CA ILE A 144 -12.63 -18.63 19.16
C ILE A 144 -11.10 -18.58 19.13
N SER A 145 -10.42 -19.35 19.99
CA SER A 145 -8.95 -19.42 20.04
C SER A 145 -8.33 -19.94 18.74
N GLN A 146 -9.01 -20.86 18.03
CA GLN A 146 -8.54 -21.34 16.71
C GLN A 146 -8.77 -20.30 15.62
N GLN A 147 -9.90 -19.59 15.65
CA GLN A 147 -10.16 -18.49 14.72
C GLN A 147 -9.15 -17.35 14.93
N LEU A 148 -8.87 -17.00 16.19
CA LEU A 148 -7.83 -16.04 16.57
C LEU A 148 -6.45 -16.46 16.06
N ALA A 149 -6.06 -17.72 16.27
CA ALA A 149 -4.80 -18.25 15.76
C ALA A 149 -4.68 -18.14 14.24
N LYS A 150 -5.78 -18.42 13.51
CA LYS A 150 -5.84 -18.30 12.05
C LYS A 150 -5.72 -16.85 11.58
N ASN A 151 -6.33 -15.91 12.30
CA ASN A 151 -6.28 -14.48 11.96
C ASN A 151 -4.89 -13.89 12.23
N LEU A 152 -4.29 -14.20 13.37
CA LEU A 152 -2.95 -13.70 13.73
C LEU A 152 -1.82 -14.36 12.93
N PHE A 153 -1.98 -15.63 12.57
CA PHE A 153 -0.96 -16.41 11.86
C PHE A 153 -1.57 -17.08 10.63
N PRO A 154 -1.58 -16.40 9.47
CA PRO A 154 -2.16 -16.90 8.24
C PRO A 154 -1.58 -18.26 7.80
N ARG A 155 -2.37 -18.97 6.99
CA ARG A 155 -2.00 -20.27 6.45
C ARG A 155 -0.77 -20.15 5.55
N ARG A 156 0.10 -21.16 5.62
CA ARG A 156 1.28 -21.28 4.75
C ARG A 156 1.02 -22.33 3.68
N ASP A 157 1.61 -22.13 2.51
CA ASP A 157 1.59 -23.12 1.46
C ASP A 157 2.61 -24.22 1.77
N PHE A 158 2.11 -25.44 1.96
CA PHE A 158 2.91 -26.63 2.17
C PHE A 158 2.74 -27.58 0.99
N ALA A 159 3.83 -28.21 0.57
CA ALA A 159 3.84 -29.13 -0.58
C ALA A 159 2.98 -30.39 -0.38
N ILE A 160 2.77 -30.84 0.86
CA ILE A 160 2.05 -32.07 1.19
C ILE A 160 0.96 -31.76 2.23
N LEU A 161 -0.30 -32.13 1.91
CA LEU A 161 -1.47 -32.01 2.80
C LEU A 161 -1.61 -30.63 3.49
N PRO A 162 -1.58 -29.50 2.74
CA PRO A 162 -1.51 -28.16 3.31
C PRO A 162 -2.67 -27.82 4.26
N LEU A 163 -3.88 -28.33 4.00
CA LEU A 163 -5.05 -28.10 4.86
C LEU A 163 -4.89 -28.74 6.24
N LEU A 164 -4.37 -29.97 6.31
CA LEU A 164 -4.19 -30.70 7.57
C LEU A 164 -3.07 -30.07 8.40
N VAL A 165 -1.93 -29.77 7.78
CA VAL A 165 -0.78 -29.15 8.45
C VAL A 165 -1.15 -27.78 9.02
N ASN A 166 -1.84 -26.95 8.23
CA ASN A 166 -2.31 -25.66 8.73
C ASN A 166 -3.33 -25.81 9.86
N LYS A 167 -4.24 -26.78 9.80
CA LYS A 167 -5.20 -27.00 10.90
C LYS A 167 -4.51 -27.44 12.19
N LEU A 168 -3.50 -28.29 12.10
CA LEU A 168 -2.66 -28.69 13.25
C LEU A 168 -1.87 -27.51 13.83
N ARG A 169 -1.37 -26.60 12.98
CA ARG A 169 -0.75 -25.33 13.41
C ARG A 169 -1.74 -24.44 14.14
N GLU A 170 -2.93 -24.22 13.58
CA GLU A 170 -4.02 -23.45 14.21
C GLU A 170 -4.32 -23.97 15.63
N ILE A 171 -4.41 -25.30 15.79
CA ILE A 171 -4.66 -25.95 17.09
C ILE A 171 -3.51 -25.75 18.07
N ALA A 172 -2.26 -25.91 17.61
CA ALA A 172 -1.08 -25.73 18.45
C ALA A 172 -0.96 -24.29 18.97
N ILE A 173 -1.20 -23.30 18.09
CA ILE A 173 -1.19 -21.88 18.42
C ILE A 173 -2.35 -21.55 19.38
N ALA A 174 -3.56 -22.04 19.11
CA ALA A 174 -4.73 -21.83 19.97
C ALA A 174 -4.48 -22.29 21.42
N ARG A 175 -3.87 -23.47 21.60
CA ARG A 175 -3.47 -23.96 22.94
C ARG A 175 -2.40 -23.12 23.60
N ARG A 176 -1.47 -22.53 22.83
CA ARG A 176 -0.43 -21.65 23.39
C ARG A 176 -1.02 -20.27 23.76
N LEU A 177 -1.95 -19.75 22.96
CA LEU A 177 -2.70 -18.53 23.27
C LEU A 177 -3.48 -18.67 24.58
N GLU A 178 -4.16 -19.81 24.78
CA GLU A 178 -4.91 -20.15 26.01
C GLU A 178 -4.03 -20.32 27.26
N ARG A 179 -2.72 -20.50 27.08
CA ARG A 179 -1.74 -20.50 28.18
C ARG A 179 -1.09 -19.13 28.38
N ALA A 180 -1.05 -18.32 27.33
CA ALA A 180 -0.45 -16.99 27.35
C ALA A 180 -1.39 -15.92 27.92
N TYR A 181 -2.69 -16.10 27.75
CA TYR A 181 -3.74 -15.12 28.05
C TYR A 181 -4.90 -15.74 28.81
N SER A 182 -5.56 -14.95 29.66
CA SER A 182 -6.84 -15.33 30.26
C SER A 182 -7.95 -15.40 29.22
N LYS A 183 -9.04 -16.12 29.53
CA LYS A 183 -10.21 -16.24 28.66
C LYS A 183 -10.79 -14.88 28.26
N LYS A 184 -10.88 -13.95 29.21
CA LYS A 184 -11.40 -12.62 28.93
C LYS A 184 -10.47 -11.86 27.98
N GLU A 185 -9.16 -11.87 28.25
CA GLU A 185 -8.16 -11.25 27.36
C GLU A 185 -8.19 -11.82 25.94
N LEU A 186 -8.42 -13.13 25.78
CA LEU A 186 -8.56 -13.75 24.45
C LEU A 186 -9.78 -13.23 23.67
N LEU A 187 -10.91 -12.98 24.35
CA LEU A 187 -12.07 -12.37 23.70
C LEU A 187 -11.77 -10.94 23.26
N GLY A 188 -11.10 -10.16 24.11
CA GLY A 188 -10.66 -8.80 23.76
C GLY A 188 -9.67 -8.80 22.60
N LEU A 189 -8.67 -9.68 22.62
CA LEU A 189 -7.71 -9.82 21.53
C LEU A 189 -8.39 -10.24 20.23
N TYR A 190 -9.35 -11.18 20.30
CA TYR A 190 -10.16 -11.57 19.14
C TYR A 190 -10.98 -10.41 18.58
N LEU A 191 -11.73 -9.70 19.42
CA LEU A 191 -12.56 -8.59 18.98
C LEU A 191 -11.75 -7.42 18.43
N ASN A 192 -10.51 -7.24 18.86
CA ASN A 192 -9.59 -6.22 18.33
C ASN A 192 -8.86 -6.65 17.04
N THR A 193 -8.89 -7.94 16.66
CA THR A 193 -8.12 -8.48 15.53
C THR A 193 -8.98 -9.04 14.41
N VAL A 194 -10.23 -9.43 14.70
CA VAL A 194 -11.12 -10.02 13.71
C VAL A 194 -11.52 -8.97 12.65
N PRO A 195 -11.58 -9.34 11.36
CA PRO A 195 -12.12 -8.46 10.34
C PRO A 195 -13.64 -8.34 10.48
N PHE A 196 -14.13 -7.11 10.35
CA PHE A 196 -15.53 -6.74 10.19
C PHE A 196 -15.80 -6.37 8.71
N PRO A 197 -17.05 -6.10 8.31
CA PRO A 197 -17.36 -5.71 6.93
C PRO A 197 -16.54 -4.49 6.47
N GLU A 198 -16.24 -4.42 5.17
CA GLU A 198 -15.41 -3.36 4.57
C GLU A 198 -13.93 -3.38 4.98
N ASN A 199 -13.44 -4.53 5.44
CA ASN A 199 -12.05 -4.72 5.88
C ASN A 199 -11.62 -3.76 7.00
N VAL A 200 -12.57 -3.39 7.87
CA VAL A 200 -12.25 -2.72 9.13
C VAL A 200 -11.87 -3.79 10.16
N PHE A 201 -10.75 -3.62 10.85
CA PHE A 201 -10.27 -4.61 11.82
C PHE A 201 -10.46 -4.07 13.23
N GLY A 202 -11.07 -4.89 14.09
CA GLY A 202 -11.35 -4.48 15.46
C GLY A 202 -12.74 -3.88 15.68
N LEU A 203 -13.30 -4.19 16.85
CA LEU A 203 -14.65 -3.82 17.26
C LEU A 203 -14.86 -2.31 17.29
N ASP A 204 -13.87 -1.53 17.74
CA ASP A 204 -14.02 -0.06 17.87
C ASP A 204 -14.06 0.65 16.54
N VAL A 205 -13.22 0.21 15.60
CA VAL A 205 -13.24 0.72 14.23
C VAL A 205 -14.60 0.41 13.60
N ALA A 206 -15.12 -0.81 13.82
CA ALA A 206 -16.43 -1.21 13.33
C ALA A 206 -17.58 -0.41 14.00
N ALA A 207 -17.52 -0.18 15.31
CA ALA A 207 -18.49 0.61 16.06
C ALA A 207 -18.58 2.04 15.52
N ARG A 208 -17.43 2.69 15.33
CA ARG A 208 -17.36 4.04 14.75
C ARG A 208 -17.81 4.05 13.29
N ARG A 209 -17.51 3.01 12.51
CA ARG A 209 -17.89 2.91 11.09
C ARG A 209 -19.40 2.75 10.90
N PHE A 210 -20.03 1.85 11.65
CA PHE A 210 -21.43 1.46 11.42
C PHE A 210 -22.44 2.18 12.32
N PHE A 211 -21.99 2.71 13.47
CA PHE A 211 -22.85 3.33 14.46
C PHE A 211 -22.33 4.68 14.98
N ASN A 212 -21.20 5.17 14.47
CA ASN A 212 -20.61 6.47 14.84
C ASN A 212 -20.42 6.67 16.36
N LYS A 213 -20.15 5.59 17.09
CA LYS A 213 -20.00 5.56 18.56
C LYS A 213 -18.72 4.85 18.96
N PRO A 214 -18.12 5.20 20.12
CA PRO A 214 -17.06 4.39 20.70
C PRO A 214 -17.61 3.04 21.18
N THR A 215 -16.73 2.02 21.29
CA THR A 215 -17.11 0.65 21.71
C THR A 215 -17.88 0.59 23.02
N VAL A 216 -17.51 1.42 24.00
CA VAL A 216 -18.14 1.49 25.34
C VAL A 216 -19.62 1.84 25.29
N ASP A 217 -20.06 2.57 24.25
CA ASP A 217 -21.41 3.09 24.09
C ASP A 217 -22.29 2.22 23.17
N LEU A 218 -21.80 1.06 22.74
CA LEU A 218 -22.59 0.13 21.93
C LEU A 218 -23.81 -0.39 22.70
N LEU A 219 -24.95 -0.40 22.02
CA LEU A 219 -26.17 -1.03 22.52
C LEU A 219 -26.17 -2.55 22.23
N VAL A 220 -27.07 -3.29 22.88
CA VAL A 220 -27.13 -4.76 22.80
C VAL A 220 -27.37 -5.24 21.37
N GLU A 221 -28.31 -4.60 20.66
CA GLU A 221 -28.66 -4.88 19.27
C GLU A 221 -27.55 -4.48 18.29
N GLU A 222 -26.79 -3.42 18.58
CA GLU A 222 -25.65 -2.97 17.76
C GLU A 222 -24.47 -3.94 17.91
N GLY A 223 -24.15 -4.33 19.15
CA GLY A 223 -23.17 -5.36 19.47
C GLY A 223 -23.52 -6.73 18.85
N ALA A 224 -24.79 -7.13 18.93
CA ALA A 224 -25.28 -8.35 18.28
C ALA A 224 -25.19 -8.27 16.75
N ALA A 225 -25.41 -7.10 16.16
CA ALA A 225 -25.29 -6.89 14.72
C ALA A 225 -23.83 -7.05 14.28
N LEU A 226 -22.87 -6.39 14.96
CA LEU A 226 -21.44 -6.49 14.68
C LEU A 226 -20.94 -7.93 14.82
N VAL A 227 -21.25 -8.61 15.93
CA VAL A 227 -20.89 -10.02 16.12
C VAL A 227 -21.51 -10.92 15.04
N GLY A 228 -22.75 -10.64 14.64
CA GLY A 228 -23.44 -11.39 13.59
C GLY A 228 -22.68 -11.38 12.26
N THR A 229 -21.99 -10.28 11.95
CA THR A 229 -21.22 -10.13 10.70
C THR A 229 -20.00 -11.06 10.61
N LEU A 230 -19.46 -11.52 11.75
CA LEU A 230 -18.21 -12.30 11.79
C LEU A 230 -18.32 -13.65 11.07
N LYS A 231 -19.54 -14.21 10.97
CA LYS A 231 -19.80 -15.44 10.20
C LYS A 231 -19.48 -15.28 8.72
N ALA A 232 -19.76 -14.10 8.15
CA ALA A 232 -19.47 -13.77 6.75
C ALA A 232 -19.54 -12.24 6.54
N THR A 233 -18.39 -11.58 6.66
CA THR A 233 -18.25 -10.11 6.68
C THR A 233 -18.83 -9.42 5.44
N THR A 234 -18.68 -10.01 4.26
CA THR A 234 -19.27 -9.46 3.02
C THR A 234 -20.77 -9.73 2.93
N TYR A 235 -21.22 -10.95 3.25
CA TYR A 235 -22.61 -11.37 3.04
C TYR A 235 -23.59 -10.71 4.01
N TYR A 236 -23.14 -10.46 5.25
CA TYR A 236 -23.90 -9.80 6.30
C TYR A 236 -23.47 -8.35 6.52
N ASN A 237 -22.88 -7.68 5.52
CA ASN A 237 -22.51 -6.27 5.63
C ASN A 237 -23.76 -5.41 5.88
N PRO A 238 -23.87 -4.68 7.01
CA PRO A 238 -25.03 -3.86 7.34
C PRO A 238 -25.33 -2.73 6.35
N ALA A 239 -24.28 -2.09 5.82
CA ALA A 239 -24.40 -0.97 4.89
C ALA A 239 -24.81 -1.42 3.48
N ARG A 240 -24.43 -2.64 3.06
CA ARG A 240 -24.75 -3.18 1.72
C ARG A 240 -25.99 -4.07 1.69
N TYR A 241 -26.23 -4.84 2.76
CA TYR A 241 -27.27 -5.86 2.83
C TYR A 241 -28.02 -5.80 4.19
N PRO A 242 -28.75 -4.70 4.46
CA PRO A 242 -29.33 -4.44 5.78
C PRO A 242 -30.31 -5.53 6.25
N GLU A 243 -31.14 -6.07 5.36
CA GLU A 243 -32.08 -7.14 5.70
C GLU A 243 -31.37 -8.42 6.18
N ARG A 244 -30.29 -8.82 5.49
CA ARG A 244 -29.50 -10.00 5.86
C ARG A 244 -28.79 -9.77 7.19
N ALA A 245 -28.22 -8.58 7.38
CA ALA A 245 -27.58 -8.19 8.62
C ALA A 245 -28.57 -8.20 9.79
N GLN A 246 -29.80 -7.70 9.59
CA GLN A 246 -30.85 -7.69 10.60
C GLN A 246 -31.30 -9.11 10.99
N GLN A 247 -31.53 -9.98 10.00
CA GLN A 247 -31.85 -11.39 10.26
C GLN A 247 -30.72 -12.06 11.05
N ARG A 248 -29.47 -11.78 10.69
CA ARG A 248 -28.30 -12.36 11.38
C ARG A 248 -28.13 -11.84 12.80
N ARG A 249 -28.34 -10.55 13.04
CA ARG A 249 -28.42 -9.94 14.38
C ARG A 249 -29.47 -10.64 15.23
N ASN A 250 -30.66 -10.90 14.68
CA ASN A 250 -31.73 -11.58 15.42
C ASN A 250 -31.37 -13.03 15.77
N VAL A 251 -30.62 -13.73 14.91
CA VAL A 251 -30.06 -15.04 15.25
C VAL A 251 -29.09 -14.94 16.44
N VAL A 252 -28.23 -13.92 16.49
CA VAL A 252 -27.31 -13.68 17.61
C VAL A 252 -28.09 -13.42 18.91
N LEU A 253 -29.08 -12.54 18.87
CA LEU A 253 -29.96 -12.27 20.02
C LEU A 253 -30.68 -13.53 20.51
N GLY A 254 -31.19 -14.37 19.60
CA GLY A 254 -31.79 -15.65 19.94
C GLY A 254 -30.81 -16.63 20.61
N GLN A 255 -29.55 -16.67 20.17
CA GLN A 255 -28.51 -17.45 20.86
C GLN A 255 -28.20 -16.90 22.25
N MET A 256 -28.21 -15.57 22.43
CA MET A 256 -28.00 -14.95 23.74
C MET A 256 -29.13 -15.28 24.72
N VAL A 257 -30.39 -15.28 24.27
CA VAL A 257 -31.55 -15.71 25.08
C VAL A 257 -31.42 -17.18 25.46
N ARG A 258 -31.10 -18.06 24.49
CA ARG A 258 -30.93 -19.49 24.73
C ARG A 258 -29.86 -19.80 25.79
N ASN A 259 -28.80 -18.99 25.82
CA ASN A 259 -27.70 -19.11 26.78
C ASN A 259 -27.97 -18.40 28.12
N GLY A 260 -29.13 -17.76 28.29
CA GLY A 260 -29.49 -17.05 29.51
C GLY A 260 -28.76 -15.71 29.71
N TYR A 261 -28.16 -15.14 28.66
CA TYR A 261 -27.49 -13.83 28.73
C TYR A 261 -28.47 -12.65 28.62
N ILE A 262 -29.65 -12.88 28.05
CA ILE A 262 -30.74 -11.90 27.92
C ILE A 262 -32.05 -12.60 28.31
N GLU A 263 -32.92 -11.89 29.02
CA GLU A 263 -34.27 -12.35 29.37
C GLU A 263 -35.14 -12.51 28.10
N PRO A 264 -36.00 -13.53 27.98
CA PRO A 264 -36.78 -13.76 26.75
C PRO A 264 -37.59 -12.54 26.29
N ALA A 265 -38.25 -11.82 27.21
CA ALA A 265 -39.04 -10.64 26.88
C ALA A 265 -38.19 -9.49 26.29
N ALA A 266 -36.99 -9.27 26.85
CA ALA A 266 -36.03 -8.32 26.31
C ALA A 266 -35.50 -8.78 24.94
N GLY A 267 -35.26 -10.08 24.75
CA GLY A 267 -34.84 -10.66 23.48
C GLY A 267 -35.85 -10.44 22.36
N ASP A 268 -37.14 -10.65 22.62
CA ASP A 268 -38.22 -10.42 21.65
C ASP A 268 -38.32 -8.94 21.28
N SER A 269 -38.21 -8.05 22.28
CA SER A 269 -38.25 -6.59 22.08
C SER A 269 -37.08 -6.11 21.22
N LEU A 270 -35.85 -6.58 21.49
CA LEU A 270 -34.65 -6.21 20.71
C LEU A 270 -34.70 -6.74 19.28
N GLN A 271 -35.25 -7.93 19.05
CA GLN A 271 -35.39 -8.51 17.71
C GLN A 271 -36.37 -7.73 16.83
N ALA A 272 -37.38 -7.10 17.44
CA ALA A 272 -38.36 -6.28 16.74
C ALA A 272 -37.81 -4.91 16.30
N LEU A 273 -36.70 -4.43 16.88
CA LEU A 273 -36.09 -3.16 16.49
C LEU A 273 -35.57 -3.21 15.05
N PRO A 274 -35.75 -2.15 14.23
CA PRO A 274 -35.09 -2.05 12.94
C PRO A 274 -33.57 -1.98 13.10
N LEU A 275 -32.80 -2.40 12.09
CA LEU A 275 -31.36 -2.17 12.07
C LEU A 275 -31.10 -0.71 11.67
N ALA A 276 -30.91 0.16 12.64
CA ALA A 276 -30.54 1.57 12.42
C ALA A 276 -29.01 1.70 12.36
N LEU A 277 -28.49 2.27 11.27
CA LEU A 277 -27.07 2.59 11.13
C LEU A 277 -26.90 4.10 11.20
N ASP A 278 -26.01 4.57 12.07
CA ASP A 278 -25.39 5.89 11.92
C ASP A 278 -24.06 5.66 11.19
N TYR A 279 -24.20 5.38 9.90
CA TYR A 279 -23.06 4.99 9.08
C TYR A 279 -22.18 6.22 8.85
N ASN A 280 -20.97 6.17 9.39
CA ASN A 280 -19.97 7.20 9.19
C ASN A 280 -19.03 6.75 8.07
N PRO A 281 -19.20 7.25 6.83
CA PRO A 281 -18.20 7.09 5.79
C PRO A 281 -17.02 7.99 6.17
N VAL A 282 -16.26 7.61 7.21
CA VAL A 282 -15.26 8.44 7.90
C VAL A 282 -14.66 9.48 6.95
N VAL A 283 -15.10 10.74 7.07
CA VAL A 283 -14.43 11.87 6.43
C VAL A 283 -13.21 12.11 7.31
N ARG A 284 -12.07 11.57 6.89
CA ARG A 284 -10.87 11.61 7.71
C ARG A 284 -10.10 12.88 7.38
N ASN A 285 -9.43 13.47 8.37
CA ASN A 285 -8.28 14.33 8.09
C ASN A 285 -7.14 13.56 7.37
N GLU A 286 -7.26 12.23 7.26
CA GLU A 286 -6.39 11.34 6.48
C GLU A 286 -6.58 11.46 4.96
N ASP A 287 -7.48 12.33 4.48
CA ASP A 287 -7.73 12.55 3.05
C ASP A 287 -6.81 13.63 2.44
N ILE A 288 -6.08 14.41 3.25
CA ILE A 288 -5.14 15.42 2.73
C ILE A 288 -3.72 14.84 2.58
N ALA A 289 -3.02 15.24 1.53
CA ALA A 289 -1.65 14.85 1.20
C ALA A 289 -1.36 13.33 1.11
N PRO A 290 -2.20 12.51 0.45
CA PRO A 290 -1.95 11.06 0.34
C PRO A 290 -0.64 10.72 -0.39
N TYR A 291 -0.24 11.54 -1.38
CA TYR A 291 1.07 11.42 -2.05
C TYR A 291 2.23 11.68 -1.07
N PHE A 292 2.11 12.71 -0.23
CA PHE A 292 3.09 13.02 0.80
C PHE A 292 3.21 11.89 1.82
N LEU A 293 2.10 11.32 2.28
CA LEU A 293 2.12 10.13 3.15
C LEU A 293 2.81 8.93 2.47
N ALA A 294 2.60 8.72 1.17
CA ALA A 294 3.30 7.66 0.45
C ALA A 294 4.82 7.92 0.35
N HIS A 295 5.23 9.19 0.21
CA HIS A 295 6.62 9.60 0.21
C HIS A 295 7.27 9.47 1.59
N VAL A 296 6.64 10.01 2.65
CA VAL A 296 7.11 9.92 4.05
C VAL A 296 7.28 8.46 4.48
N ARG A 297 6.42 7.54 4.04
CA ARG A 297 6.55 6.12 4.33
C ARG A 297 7.89 5.56 3.84
N LYS A 298 8.24 5.84 2.58
CA LYS A 298 9.51 5.37 1.99
C LYS A 298 10.71 5.97 2.72
N GLU A 299 10.62 7.25 3.08
CA GLU A 299 11.69 7.93 3.79
C GLU A 299 11.86 7.39 5.23
N LEU A 300 10.77 7.10 5.93
CA LEU A 300 10.80 6.45 7.24
C LEU A 300 11.37 5.03 7.17
N GLU A 301 10.96 4.23 6.18
CA GLU A 301 11.52 2.88 5.98
C GLU A 301 13.04 2.93 5.79
N ARG A 302 13.54 3.94 5.06
CA ARG A 302 14.97 4.21 4.90
C ARG A 302 15.64 4.63 6.21
N LEU A 303 15.06 5.58 6.93
CA LEU A 303 15.64 6.11 8.18
C LEU A 303 15.66 5.06 9.31
N LEU A 304 14.58 4.28 9.45
CA LEU A 304 14.46 3.24 10.48
C LEU A 304 15.37 2.03 10.20
N ALA A 305 15.84 1.84 8.96
CA ALA A 305 16.76 0.77 8.61
C ALA A 305 18.09 0.83 9.37
N ASP A 306 18.50 2.02 9.83
CA ASP A 306 19.74 2.24 10.58
C ASP A 306 19.52 2.37 12.10
N ILE A 307 18.26 2.54 12.55
CA ILE A 307 17.92 2.70 13.96
C ILE A 307 17.56 1.33 14.55
N ARG A 308 18.12 1.02 15.72
CA ARG A 308 17.86 -0.25 16.43
C ARG A 308 17.14 0.01 17.75
N GLN A 309 16.25 -0.91 18.09
CA GLN A 309 15.62 -1.02 19.38
C GLN A 309 16.64 -1.42 20.46
N PRO A 310 16.35 -1.22 21.76
CA PRO A 310 17.24 -1.63 22.85
C PRO A 310 17.57 -3.13 22.87
N ASN A 311 16.69 -3.96 22.32
CA ASN A 311 16.87 -5.41 22.20
C ASN A 311 17.70 -5.83 20.97
N GLY A 312 18.09 -4.89 20.11
CA GLY A 312 18.87 -5.12 18.89
C GLY A 312 18.04 -5.32 17.61
N ASP A 313 16.71 -5.39 17.69
CA ASP A 313 15.84 -5.52 16.52
C ASP A 313 15.68 -4.15 15.80
N PRO A 314 15.43 -4.11 14.48
CA PRO A 314 15.07 -2.86 13.80
C PRO A 314 13.69 -2.37 14.25
N TYR A 315 13.48 -1.05 14.26
CA TYR A 315 12.14 -0.50 14.46
C TYR A 315 11.25 -0.81 13.25
N ASN A 316 10.03 -1.26 13.52
CA ASN A 316 9.02 -1.56 12.52
C ASN A 316 7.95 -0.46 12.49
N LEU A 317 7.91 0.26 11.37
CA LEU A 317 6.98 1.35 11.10
C LEU A 317 5.50 0.96 11.30
N TYR A 318 5.15 -0.31 11.09
CA TYR A 318 3.75 -0.76 11.07
C TYR A 318 3.28 -1.36 12.40
N THR A 319 4.20 -1.62 13.35
CA THR A 319 3.87 -2.34 14.58
C THR A 319 4.38 -1.69 15.86
N ASP A 320 5.35 -0.78 15.80
CA ASP A 320 6.04 -0.30 17.00
C ASP A 320 5.46 1.01 17.56
N GLY A 321 4.33 1.48 17.01
CA GLY A 321 3.59 2.62 17.53
C GLY A 321 4.38 3.93 17.52
N LEU A 322 5.18 4.17 16.49
CA LEU A 322 6.02 5.37 16.41
C LEU A 322 5.14 6.62 16.26
N LYS A 323 5.59 7.73 16.83
CA LYS A 323 5.02 9.07 16.57
C LYS A 323 5.97 9.83 15.68
N VAL A 324 5.51 10.19 14.49
CA VAL A 324 6.32 10.90 13.50
C VAL A 324 5.75 12.29 13.30
N TYR A 325 6.58 13.31 13.46
CA TYR A 325 6.22 14.70 13.21
C TYR A 325 6.84 15.15 11.89
N THR A 326 5.99 15.61 10.97
CA THR A 326 6.36 16.03 9.62
C THR A 326 6.49 17.54 9.53
N SER A 327 7.07 18.03 8.43
CA SER A 327 7.17 19.47 8.13
C SER A 327 5.90 20.07 7.50
N LEU A 328 4.99 19.21 7.01
CA LEU A 328 3.76 19.58 6.34
C LEU A 328 2.89 20.47 7.23
N ASN A 329 2.30 21.53 6.68
CA ASN A 329 1.34 22.35 7.40
C ASN A 329 -0.08 22.04 6.89
N SER A 330 -0.98 21.64 7.78
CA SER A 330 -2.31 21.16 7.37
C SER A 330 -3.14 22.23 6.64
N LYS A 331 -2.99 23.50 7.03
CA LYS A 331 -3.71 24.63 6.40
C LYS A 331 -3.16 24.93 5.01
N MET A 332 -1.84 25.01 4.87
CA MET A 332 -1.20 25.25 3.57
C MET A 332 -1.47 24.10 2.59
N GLN A 333 -1.48 22.85 3.08
CA GLN A 333 -1.83 21.70 2.26
C GLN A 333 -3.23 21.81 1.66
N ARG A 334 -4.24 22.13 2.49
CA ARG A 334 -5.62 22.27 2.00
C ARG A 334 -5.74 23.39 0.97
N ILE A 335 -5.07 24.51 1.19
CA ILE A 335 -5.04 25.62 0.23
C ILE A 335 -4.42 25.14 -1.10
N ALA A 336 -3.32 24.39 -1.05
CA ALA A 336 -2.67 23.86 -2.25
C ALA A 336 -3.57 22.89 -3.02
N GLU A 337 -4.22 21.95 -2.34
CA GLU A 337 -5.15 21.00 -2.96
C GLU A 337 -6.36 21.71 -3.59
N SER A 338 -6.98 22.66 -2.87
CA SER A 338 -8.10 23.44 -3.41
C SER A 338 -7.68 24.30 -4.60
N ALA A 339 -6.51 24.94 -4.56
CA ALA A 339 -6.02 25.74 -5.67
C ALA A 339 -5.73 24.88 -6.92
N VAL A 340 -5.19 23.68 -6.72
CA VAL A 340 -4.97 22.71 -7.79
C VAL A 340 -6.31 22.25 -8.38
N GLU A 341 -7.28 21.89 -7.55
CA GLU A 341 -8.60 21.42 -7.98
C GLU A 341 -9.34 22.50 -8.78
N GLU A 342 -9.40 23.73 -8.26
CA GLU A 342 -10.04 24.87 -8.92
C GLU A 342 -9.39 25.13 -10.29
N HIS A 343 -8.05 25.26 -10.32
CA HIS A 343 -7.35 25.63 -11.53
C HIS A 343 -7.35 24.52 -12.59
N LEU A 344 -7.14 23.27 -12.20
CA LEU A 344 -7.15 22.17 -13.15
C LEU A 344 -8.54 21.82 -13.67
N THR A 345 -9.60 22.04 -12.88
CA THR A 345 -10.97 21.89 -13.39
C THR A 345 -11.19 22.84 -14.57
N GLU A 346 -10.80 24.10 -14.42
CA GLU A 346 -10.90 25.09 -15.51
C GLU A 346 -9.97 24.74 -16.68
N MET A 347 -8.71 24.40 -16.42
CA MET A 347 -7.75 24.06 -17.46
C MET A 347 -8.14 22.81 -18.24
N GLN A 348 -8.70 21.79 -17.57
CA GLN A 348 -9.20 20.59 -18.23
C GLN A 348 -10.34 20.93 -19.17
N GLY A 349 -11.26 21.82 -18.78
CA GLY A 349 -12.33 22.27 -19.67
C GLY A 349 -11.78 22.93 -20.95
N ARG A 350 -10.85 23.87 -20.81
CA ARG A 350 -10.18 24.52 -21.95
C ARG A 350 -9.38 23.54 -22.81
N PHE A 351 -8.74 22.57 -22.18
CA PHE A 351 -8.00 21.51 -22.85
C PHE A 351 -8.93 20.61 -23.68
N ASP A 352 -10.03 20.15 -23.08
CA ASP A 352 -11.03 19.35 -23.76
C ASP A 352 -11.63 20.12 -24.95
N GLU A 353 -11.99 21.40 -24.76
CA GLU A 353 -12.46 22.29 -25.84
C GLU A 353 -11.44 22.44 -26.98
N HIS A 354 -10.15 22.61 -26.66
CA HIS A 354 -9.10 22.72 -27.67
C HIS A 354 -9.02 21.47 -28.57
N TRP A 355 -9.21 20.29 -27.98
CA TRP A 355 -9.10 19.01 -28.67
C TRP A 355 -10.41 18.49 -29.25
N GLN A 356 -11.55 19.11 -28.97
CA GLN A 356 -12.82 18.78 -29.59
C GLN A 356 -12.72 18.89 -31.13
N GLY A 357 -13.12 17.82 -31.82
CA GLY A 357 -13.05 17.73 -33.28
C GLY A 357 -11.64 17.56 -33.86
N ARG A 358 -10.60 17.45 -33.02
CA ARG A 358 -9.22 17.20 -33.44
C ARG A 358 -8.81 15.77 -33.09
N THR A 359 -7.84 15.23 -33.83
CA THR A 359 -7.19 13.97 -33.43
C THR A 359 -6.23 14.27 -32.29
N ALA A 360 -6.62 13.91 -31.07
CA ALA A 360 -5.77 14.09 -29.91
C ALA A 360 -4.52 13.18 -29.98
N PRO A 361 -3.31 13.67 -29.66
CA PRO A 361 -2.07 12.91 -29.79
C PRO A 361 -2.06 11.60 -28.98
N TRP A 362 -2.74 11.56 -27.84
CA TRP A 362 -2.78 10.38 -26.97
C TRP A 362 -3.79 9.31 -27.41
N MET A 363 -4.55 9.56 -28.48
CA MET A 363 -5.52 8.62 -29.06
C MET A 363 -4.90 7.71 -30.13
N ASP A 364 -3.62 7.92 -30.46
CA ASP A 364 -2.92 7.09 -31.43
C ASP A 364 -2.79 5.63 -30.94
N VAL A 365 -2.74 4.71 -31.90
CA VAL A 365 -2.73 3.27 -31.62
C VAL A 365 -1.52 2.86 -30.77
N ARG A 366 -0.34 3.45 -30.99
CA ARG A 366 0.88 3.08 -30.26
C ARG A 366 0.80 3.51 -28.81
N THR A 367 0.33 4.72 -28.53
CA THR A 367 0.18 5.21 -27.15
C THR A 367 -0.83 4.40 -26.37
N VAL A 368 -2.00 4.13 -26.96
CA VAL A 368 -3.07 3.35 -26.30
C VAL A 368 -2.63 1.89 -26.09
N GLU A 369 -1.95 1.26 -27.05
CA GLU A 369 -1.44 -0.10 -26.89
C GLU A 369 -0.38 -0.21 -25.80
N ARG A 370 0.53 0.77 -25.72
CA ARG A 370 1.51 0.85 -24.64
C ARG A 370 0.83 0.96 -23.28
N ALA A 371 -0.16 1.85 -23.15
CA ALA A 371 -0.94 2.01 -21.92
C ALA A 371 -1.70 0.73 -21.54
N MET A 372 -2.29 0.05 -22.53
CA MET A 372 -2.96 -1.24 -22.33
C MET A 372 -1.99 -2.29 -21.76
N LYS A 373 -0.82 -2.47 -22.38
CA LYS A 373 0.20 -3.46 -21.96
C LYS A 373 0.76 -3.19 -20.56
N GLN A 374 0.88 -1.92 -20.18
CA GLN A 374 1.35 -1.51 -18.85
C GLN A 374 0.29 -1.67 -17.75
N SER A 375 -0.98 -1.85 -18.11
CA SER A 375 -2.07 -1.97 -17.12
C SER A 375 -2.02 -3.29 -16.34
N ARG A 376 -2.39 -3.25 -15.06
CA ARG A 376 -2.52 -4.46 -14.21
C ARG A 376 -3.51 -5.48 -14.79
N ARG A 377 -4.56 -5.01 -15.47
CA ARG A 377 -5.58 -5.86 -16.12
C ARG A 377 -4.92 -6.70 -17.23
N TYR A 378 -4.09 -6.09 -18.06
CA TYR A 378 -3.34 -6.81 -19.10
C TYR A 378 -2.36 -7.80 -18.47
N GLN A 379 -1.54 -7.36 -17.51
CA GLN A 379 -0.56 -8.22 -16.83
C GLN A 379 -1.22 -9.46 -16.21
N ARG A 380 -2.40 -9.31 -15.59
CA ARG A 380 -3.16 -10.42 -15.00
C ARG A 380 -3.68 -11.41 -16.06
N LEU A 381 -4.22 -10.92 -17.16
CA LEU A 381 -4.74 -11.78 -18.24
C LEU A 381 -3.61 -12.49 -18.98
N ALA A 382 -2.49 -11.80 -19.20
CA ALA A 382 -1.28 -12.39 -19.78
C ALA A 382 -0.71 -13.51 -18.87
N ALA A 383 -0.68 -13.29 -17.55
CA ALA A 383 -0.26 -14.32 -16.58
C ALA A 383 -1.18 -15.56 -16.54
N GLN A 384 -2.42 -15.44 -17.02
CA GLN A 384 -3.36 -16.56 -17.18
C GLN A 384 -3.15 -17.33 -18.51
N GLY A 385 -2.20 -16.92 -19.34
CA GLY A 385 -1.87 -17.57 -20.61
C GLY A 385 -2.78 -17.17 -21.79
N LEU A 386 -3.56 -16.08 -21.66
CA LEU A 386 -4.36 -15.57 -22.78
C LEU A 386 -3.46 -14.97 -23.87
N THR A 387 -3.87 -15.11 -25.13
CA THR A 387 -3.16 -14.48 -26.27
C THR A 387 -3.46 -12.98 -26.35
N GLU A 388 -2.57 -12.20 -26.98
CA GLU A 388 -2.75 -10.75 -27.12
C GLU A 388 -4.07 -10.39 -27.82
N ALA A 389 -4.51 -11.18 -28.79
CA ALA A 389 -5.79 -10.97 -29.48
C ALA A 389 -6.99 -11.15 -28.53
N GLN A 390 -6.96 -12.18 -27.67
CA GLN A 390 -8.01 -12.41 -26.67
C GLN A 390 -8.04 -11.31 -25.61
N ILE A 391 -6.87 -10.83 -25.20
CA ILE A 391 -6.76 -9.72 -24.25
C ILE A 391 -7.31 -8.44 -24.88
N ARG A 392 -6.96 -8.13 -26.13
CA ARG A 392 -7.51 -6.97 -26.84
C ARG A 392 -9.04 -7.02 -26.91
N GLN A 393 -9.60 -8.18 -27.29
CA GLN A 393 -11.04 -8.36 -27.31
C GLN A 393 -11.67 -8.09 -25.93
N ALA A 394 -11.04 -8.55 -24.84
CA ALA A 394 -11.51 -8.27 -23.48
C ALA A 394 -11.41 -6.78 -23.08
N PHE A 395 -10.49 -6.02 -23.68
CA PHE A 395 -10.38 -4.57 -23.48
C PHE A 395 -11.39 -3.76 -24.30
N GLU A 396 -12.00 -4.36 -25.32
CA GLU A 396 -13.07 -3.74 -26.13
C GLU A 396 -14.46 -4.02 -25.56
N GLN A 397 -14.63 -5.06 -24.73
CA GLN A 397 -15.92 -5.37 -24.10
C GLN A 397 -16.28 -4.32 -23.03
N PRO A 398 -17.43 -3.64 -23.16
CA PRO A 398 -17.91 -2.69 -22.16
C PRO A 398 -18.19 -3.36 -20.81
N ASP A 399 -17.86 -2.67 -19.73
CA ASP A 399 -18.09 -3.11 -18.35
C ASP A 399 -18.46 -1.90 -17.47
N SER A 400 -19.08 -2.16 -16.33
CA SER A 400 -19.37 -1.12 -15.34
C SER A 400 -18.09 -0.79 -14.57
N MET A 401 -17.60 0.44 -14.69
CA MET A 401 -16.43 0.91 -13.96
C MET A 401 -16.64 2.32 -13.39
N THR A 402 -15.78 2.71 -12.45
CA THR A 402 -15.76 4.06 -11.89
C THR A 402 -14.58 4.80 -12.49
N VAL A 403 -14.84 5.99 -13.02
CA VAL A 403 -13.81 6.87 -13.62
C VAL A 403 -13.74 8.19 -12.87
N PHE A 404 -12.56 8.79 -12.84
CA PHE A 404 -12.36 10.12 -12.31
C PHE A 404 -13.02 11.17 -13.21
N THR A 405 -13.69 12.14 -12.58
CA THR A 405 -14.11 13.40 -13.18
C THR A 405 -13.97 14.50 -12.13
N TRP A 406 -13.78 15.75 -12.55
CA TRP A 406 -13.72 16.89 -11.63
C TRP A 406 -15.04 17.15 -10.87
N ALA A 407 -16.18 16.65 -11.37
CA ALA A 407 -17.45 16.65 -10.63
C ALA A 407 -17.57 15.50 -9.60
N GLY A 408 -16.51 14.72 -9.44
CA GLY A 408 -16.43 13.54 -8.59
C GLY A 408 -16.40 12.20 -9.35
N PRO A 409 -16.10 11.10 -8.67
CA PRO A 409 -16.07 9.77 -9.27
C PRO A 409 -17.42 9.39 -9.88
N ARG A 410 -17.42 9.03 -11.17
CA ARG A 410 -18.65 8.68 -11.90
C ARG A 410 -18.62 7.21 -12.31
N ARG A 411 -19.71 6.48 -12.06
CA ARG A 411 -19.92 5.16 -12.66
C ARG A 411 -20.27 5.31 -14.14
N ALA A 412 -19.57 4.57 -14.98
CA ALA A 412 -19.72 4.59 -16.43
C ALA A 412 -19.74 3.17 -16.99
N TRP A 413 -20.55 2.99 -18.04
CA TRP A 413 -20.57 1.77 -18.85
C TRP A 413 -19.71 2.02 -20.09
N MET A 414 -18.47 1.54 -20.07
CA MET A 414 -17.50 1.79 -21.16
C MET A 414 -16.50 0.63 -21.27
N SER A 415 -15.78 0.54 -22.39
CA SER A 415 -14.73 -0.47 -22.52
C SER A 415 -13.48 -0.07 -21.72
N PRO A 416 -12.67 -1.04 -21.25
CA PRO A 416 -11.37 -0.73 -20.65
C PRO A 416 -10.45 0.11 -21.56
N LEU A 417 -10.57 -0.05 -22.88
CA LEU A 417 -9.82 0.75 -23.85
C LEU A 417 -10.28 2.22 -23.85
N ASP A 418 -11.59 2.47 -23.77
CA ASP A 418 -12.15 3.82 -23.67
C ASP A 418 -11.79 4.48 -22.33
N SER A 419 -11.74 3.68 -21.25
CA SER A 419 -11.24 4.17 -19.96
C SER A 419 -9.77 4.60 -20.02
N LEU A 420 -8.92 3.88 -20.76
CA LEU A 420 -7.52 4.29 -20.94
C LEU A 420 -7.43 5.60 -21.71
N ARG A 421 -8.20 5.74 -22.78
CA ARG A 421 -8.28 6.97 -23.58
C ARG A 421 -8.75 8.16 -22.76
N HIS A 422 -9.78 7.97 -21.93
CA HIS A 422 -10.26 8.98 -20.97
C HIS A 422 -9.14 9.40 -20.01
N GLN A 423 -8.44 8.43 -19.40
CA GLN A 423 -7.36 8.71 -18.46
C GLN A 423 -6.17 9.43 -19.09
N LEU A 424 -5.81 9.07 -20.32
CA LEU A 424 -4.71 9.70 -21.07
C LEU A 424 -5.01 11.16 -21.46
N GLY A 425 -6.29 11.54 -21.51
CA GLY A 425 -6.73 12.92 -21.76
C GLY A 425 -6.81 13.79 -20.50
N LEU A 426 -6.51 13.25 -19.31
CA LEU A 426 -6.54 14.03 -18.08
C LEU A 426 -5.20 14.74 -17.86
N LEU A 427 -5.28 16.06 -17.66
CA LEU A 427 -4.15 16.87 -17.21
C LEU A 427 -3.71 16.41 -15.82
N GLN A 428 -2.40 16.33 -15.65
CA GLN A 428 -1.77 15.96 -14.37
C GLN A 428 -0.93 17.13 -13.85
N VAL A 429 -0.60 17.10 -12.56
CA VAL A 429 0.17 18.15 -11.90
C VAL A 429 1.05 17.60 -10.80
N GLY A 430 2.19 18.25 -10.59
CA GLY A 430 2.95 18.19 -9.34
C GLY A 430 3.06 19.59 -8.75
N PHE A 431 2.85 19.71 -7.44
CA PHE A 431 3.02 20.96 -6.71
C PHE A 431 3.73 20.69 -5.38
N ILE A 432 4.70 21.55 -5.06
CA ILE A 432 5.40 21.52 -3.78
C ILE A 432 5.60 22.95 -3.28
N ALA A 433 5.37 23.17 -1.98
CA ALA A 433 5.72 24.41 -1.31
C ALA A 433 6.81 24.14 -0.28
N LEU A 434 7.94 24.85 -0.42
CA LEU A 434 9.16 24.62 0.34
C LEU A 434 9.57 25.90 1.07
N GLU A 435 9.95 25.77 2.33
CA GLU A 435 10.58 26.87 3.09
C GLU A 435 12.07 26.97 2.71
N PRO A 436 12.53 28.09 2.11
CA PRO A 436 13.85 28.14 1.50
C PRO A 436 15.04 27.96 2.44
N TYR A 437 14.92 28.29 3.73
CA TYR A 437 16.05 28.26 4.67
C TYR A 437 16.16 26.95 5.45
N THR A 438 15.04 26.28 5.71
CA THR A 438 14.99 25.02 6.47
C THR A 438 14.85 23.81 5.57
N GLY A 439 14.36 24.01 4.34
CA GLY A 439 13.95 22.92 3.47
C GLY A 439 12.63 22.28 3.92
N TYR A 440 11.90 22.86 4.88
CA TYR A 440 10.64 22.27 5.31
C TYR A 440 9.58 22.31 4.21
N VAL A 441 9.13 21.13 3.80
CA VAL A 441 8.01 20.97 2.87
C VAL A 441 6.71 21.31 3.59
N ARG A 442 6.05 22.39 3.18
CA ARG A 442 4.81 22.88 3.81
C ARG A 442 3.54 22.37 3.13
N ALA A 443 3.60 22.10 1.83
CA ALA A 443 2.52 21.49 1.07
C ALA A 443 3.07 20.63 -0.07
N TRP A 444 2.33 19.59 -0.45
CA TRP A 444 2.70 18.60 -1.45
C TRP A 444 1.45 18.03 -2.14
N VAL A 445 1.35 18.21 -3.46
CA VAL A 445 0.30 17.62 -4.30
C VAL A 445 0.99 16.85 -5.42
N GLY A 446 0.93 15.52 -5.36
CA GLY A 446 1.59 14.64 -6.32
C GLY A 446 0.77 14.27 -7.56
N GLY A 447 -0.48 14.73 -7.65
CA GLY A 447 -1.40 14.42 -8.74
C GLY A 447 -2.82 14.87 -8.44
N ILE A 448 -3.72 14.61 -9.37
CA ILE A 448 -5.10 15.10 -9.32
C ILE A 448 -6.03 14.31 -8.38
N ASP A 449 -5.74 13.02 -8.18
CA ASP A 449 -6.47 12.16 -7.26
C ASP A 449 -5.65 10.89 -6.99
N TYR A 450 -5.29 10.64 -5.73
CA TYR A 450 -4.44 9.50 -5.36
C TYR A 450 -5.15 8.14 -5.49
N GLY A 451 -6.47 8.11 -5.31
CA GLY A 451 -7.27 6.90 -5.45
C GLY A 451 -7.30 6.37 -6.88
N PHE A 452 -7.29 7.28 -7.87
CA PHE A 452 -7.22 6.93 -9.29
C PHE A 452 -5.79 6.90 -9.83
N PHE A 453 -4.92 7.81 -9.38
CA PHE A 453 -3.58 8.04 -9.94
C PHE A 453 -2.51 8.05 -8.85
N GLN A 454 -1.90 6.91 -8.58
CA GLN A 454 -0.87 6.78 -7.53
C GLN A 454 0.54 7.24 -7.96
N TYR A 455 0.71 7.70 -9.20
CA TYR A 455 2.00 8.17 -9.73
C TYR A 455 2.27 9.60 -9.26
N ASP A 456 3.33 9.79 -8.46
CA ASP A 456 3.65 11.07 -7.85
C ASP A 456 4.49 11.96 -8.77
N HIS A 457 3.87 13.04 -9.24
CA HIS A 457 4.44 13.99 -10.18
C HIS A 457 5.48 14.93 -9.56
N VAL A 458 5.52 15.08 -8.23
CA VAL A 458 6.57 15.85 -7.55
C VAL A 458 7.93 15.13 -7.67
N THR A 459 7.91 13.81 -7.56
CA THR A 459 9.13 12.97 -7.69
C THR A 459 9.37 12.43 -9.10
N SER A 460 8.43 12.64 -10.02
CA SER A 460 8.59 12.19 -11.41
C SER A 460 9.64 13.01 -12.13
N HIS A 461 10.42 12.36 -13.00
CA HIS A 461 11.40 13.03 -13.85
C HIS A 461 10.72 13.54 -15.12
N ARG A 462 10.95 14.80 -15.45
CA ARG A 462 10.49 15.46 -16.68
C ARG A 462 11.59 16.37 -17.19
N GLN A 463 11.63 16.62 -18.49
CA GLN A 463 12.51 17.65 -19.04
C GLN A 463 12.25 18.98 -18.34
N ALA A 464 13.30 19.58 -17.77
CA ALA A 464 13.20 20.81 -17.00
C ALA A 464 12.82 22.02 -17.90
N GLY A 465 13.20 21.99 -19.17
CA GLY A 465 13.03 23.14 -20.06
C GLY A 465 13.73 24.40 -19.52
N SER A 466 13.16 25.57 -19.82
CA SER A 466 13.77 26.86 -19.45
C SER A 466 13.93 27.08 -17.93
N VAL A 467 13.30 26.28 -17.06
CA VAL A 467 13.52 26.42 -15.61
C VAL A 467 14.91 25.95 -15.16
N PHE A 468 15.70 25.31 -16.02
CA PHE A 468 17.10 24.96 -15.77
C PHE A 468 18.05 26.15 -15.96
N LYS A 469 17.66 27.16 -16.74
CA LYS A 469 18.51 28.32 -17.08
C LYS A 469 19.13 29.01 -15.86
N PRO A 470 18.43 29.25 -14.73
CA PRO A 470 19.05 29.84 -13.55
C PRO A 470 20.36 29.16 -13.11
N VAL A 471 20.52 27.85 -13.31
CA VAL A 471 21.78 27.15 -13.04
C VAL A 471 22.90 27.64 -13.97
N VAL A 472 22.63 27.73 -15.27
CA VAL A 472 23.58 28.23 -16.27
C VAL A 472 24.00 29.66 -15.95
N TYR A 473 23.05 30.55 -15.67
CA TYR A 473 23.35 31.96 -15.35
C TYR A 473 24.09 32.10 -14.01
N THR A 474 23.78 31.24 -13.03
CA THR A 474 24.54 31.19 -11.77
C THR A 474 25.99 30.77 -12.02
N GLN A 475 26.22 29.79 -12.90
CA GLN A 475 27.56 29.39 -13.29
C GLN A 475 28.30 30.49 -14.07
N ALA A 476 27.59 31.27 -14.89
CA ALA A 476 28.15 32.42 -15.61
C ALA A 476 28.72 33.45 -14.63
N LEU A 477 27.92 33.82 -13.62
CA LEU A 477 28.37 34.72 -12.55
C LEU A 477 29.55 34.13 -11.76
N ARG A 478 29.53 32.84 -11.43
CA ARG A 478 30.66 32.16 -10.74
C ARG A 478 31.93 32.12 -11.58
N SER A 479 31.80 32.12 -12.90
CA SER A 479 32.91 32.09 -13.86
C SER A 479 33.47 33.49 -14.16
N GLY A 480 32.90 34.54 -13.54
CA GLY A 480 33.36 35.93 -13.67
C GLY A 480 32.72 36.71 -14.82
N ILE A 481 31.64 36.20 -15.43
CA ILE A 481 30.86 36.95 -16.42
C ILE A 481 30.08 38.03 -15.67
N GLU A 482 30.27 39.29 -16.05
CA GLU A 482 29.68 40.43 -15.35
C GLU A 482 28.16 40.52 -15.65
N PRO A 483 27.30 40.87 -14.69
CA PRO A 483 25.85 40.97 -14.90
C PRO A 483 25.43 41.85 -16.09
N CYS A 484 26.20 42.92 -16.34
CA CYS A 484 25.95 43.88 -17.42
C CYS A 484 26.66 43.55 -18.74
N GLU A 485 27.44 42.47 -18.78
CA GLU A 485 28.14 42.02 -19.99
C GLU A 485 27.14 41.75 -21.12
N GLN A 486 27.45 42.28 -22.30
CA GLN A 486 26.55 42.23 -23.45
C GLN A 486 26.85 41.00 -24.30
N ILE A 487 25.92 40.03 -24.29
CA ILE A 487 26.05 38.79 -25.04
C ILE A 487 25.21 38.90 -26.31
N PRO A 488 25.80 38.73 -27.50
CA PRO A 488 25.06 38.84 -28.75
C PRO A 488 23.97 37.79 -28.88
N ASN A 489 22.75 38.22 -29.25
CA ASN A 489 21.63 37.34 -29.56
C ASN A 489 21.68 36.95 -31.04
N GLU A 490 22.44 35.92 -31.36
CA GLU A 490 22.64 35.47 -32.73
C GLU A 490 22.50 33.97 -32.84
N LEU A 491 22.00 33.53 -33.99
CA LEU A 491 21.88 32.13 -34.34
C LEU A 491 23.29 31.58 -34.58
N ALA A 492 23.61 30.46 -33.95
CA ALA A 492 24.89 29.78 -34.10
C ALA A 492 24.65 28.31 -34.48
N VAL A 493 25.60 27.77 -35.25
CA VAL A 493 25.62 26.37 -35.69
C VAL A 493 26.76 25.68 -34.93
N TYR A 494 26.45 24.57 -34.26
CA TYR A 494 27.43 23.83 -33.46
C TYR A 494 27.71 22.45 -34.08
N HIS A 495 28.64 22.43 -35.04
CA HIS A 495 29.00 21.25 -35.83
C HIS A 495 29.57 20.09 -35.00
N GLU A 496 30.22 20.38 -33.87
CA GLU A 496 30.85 19.37 -33.01
C GLU A 496 29.84 18.46 -32.27
N TYR A 497 28.56 18.84 -32.29
CA TYR A 497 27.47 18.05 -31.72
C TYR A 497 26.51 17.51 -32.80
N ALA A 498 26.97 17.38 -34.05
CA ALA A 498 26.20 16.81 -35.16
C ALA A 498 26.09 15.27 -35.12
N GLU A 499 26.61 14.59 -34.09
CA GLU A 499 26.50 13.12 -33.98
C GLU A 499 25.25 12.69 -33.18
N GLY A 500 24.18 12.27 -33.89
CA GLY A 500 23.05 11.49 -33.33
C GLY A 500 21.64 11.88 -33.82
N ASP A 501 20.67 10.98 -33.65
CA ASP A 501 19.23 11.04 -34.03
C ASP A 501 18.44 12.29 -33.53
N TRP A 502 19.08 13.20 -32.80
CA TRP A 502 18.48 14.37 -32.14
C TRP A 502 18.84 15.69 -32.83
N ALA A 503 19.72 15.67 -33.82
CA ALA A 503 19.98 16.79 -34.69
C ALA A 503 18.71 17.11 -35.52
N VAL A 504 18.33 18.39 -35.56
CA VAL A 504 17.01 18.80 -36.08
C VAL A 504 17.11 19.01 -37.58
N LYS A 505 16.33 18.23 -38.33
CA LYS A 505 15.97 18.47 -39.73
C LYS A 505 15.77 19.96 -40.03
N ASP A 506 16.60 20.52 -40.91
CA ASP A 506 16.43 21.89 -41.41
C ASP A 506 15.14 21.98 -42.27
N TRP A 507 14.04 22.40 -41.64
CA TRP A 507 12.72 22.56 -42.28
C TRP A 507 12.67 23.68 -43.33
N ARG A 508 13.77 24.41 -43.55
CA ARG A 508 13.91 25.38 -44.65
C ARG A 508 14.41 24.74 -45.95
N ARG A 509 14.83 23.48 -45.90
CA ARG A 509 15.21 22.71 -47.09
C ARG A 509 14.07 21.76 -47.47
N ASP A 510 13.44 22.00 -48.62
CA ASP A 510 12.59 21.04 -49.32
C ASP A 510 13.45 19.92 -49.96
N ASP A 511 14.36 19.30 -49.18
CA ASP A 511 15.16 18.18 -49.65
C ASP A 511 14.61 16.88 -49.03
N PRO A 512 14.16 15.90 -49.85
CA PRO A 512 13.61 14.65 -49.35
C PRO A 512 14.66 13.61 -48.95
N GLU A 513 15.96 13.88 -49.13
CA GLU A 513 17.01 12.90 -48.83
C GLU A 513 17.67 13.10 -47.46
N PRO A 514 17.79 12.05 -46.62
CA PRO A 514 18.56 12.13 -45.39
C PRO A 514 20.06 12.25 -45.70
N HIS A 515 20.72 13.21 -45.06
CA HIS A 515 22.13 13.52 -45.29
C HIS A 515 23.02 12.54 -44.53
N PHE A 516 23.18 11.33 -45.09
CA PHE A 516 24.15 10.37 -44.59
C PHE A 516 25.46 10.47 -45.39
N THR A 517 26.60 10.40 -44.71
CA THR A 517 27.89 10.11 -45.34
C THR A 517 27.88 8.70 -45.96
N LEU A 518 28.85 8.38 -46.83
CA LEU A 518 29.01 7.04 -47.44
C LEU A 518 29.17 5.89 -46.40
N ASP A 519 29.51 6.22 -45.16
CA ASP A 519 29.59 5.32 -44.00
C ASP A 519 28.35 5.35 -43.09
N GLY A 520 27.29 6.08 -43.46
CA GLY A 520 25.98 6.05 -42.79
C GLY A 520 25.83 7.00 -41.60
N LYS A 521 26.61 8.08 -41.52
CA LYS A 521 26.50 9.08 -40.44
C LYS A 521 25.64 10.26 -40.85
N ASP A 522 24.68 10.61 -40.02
CA ASP A 522 23.81 11.80 -40.17
C ASP A 522 24.64 13.09 -39.96
N GLU A 523 24.54 14.06 -40.87
CA GLU A 523 25.28 15.34 -40.88
C GLU A 523 24.44 16.54 -40.38
N ASP A 524 23.32 16.33 -39.70
CA ASP A 524 22.48 17.45 -39.24
C ASP A 524 23.16 18.25 -38.09
N ASP A 525 23.29 19.55 -38.25
CA ASP A 525 23.90 20.46 -37.26
C ASP A 525 22.94 20.82 -36.11
N TRP A 526 23.46 21.02 -34.89
CA TRP A 526 22.65 21.60 -33.81
C TRP A 526 22.55 23.13 -33.92
N ILE A 527 21.34 23.63 -34.19
CA ILE A 527 21.04 25.06 -34.38
C ILE A 527 19.93 25.49 -33.39
N PRO A 528 20.26 25.84 -32.14
CA PRO A 528 19.27 26.23 -31.14
C PRO A 528 18.61 27.57 -31.46
N GLN A 529 17.27 27.62 -31.42
CA GLN A 529 16.48 28.78 -31.84
C GLN A 529 15.78 29.44 -30.64
N ASN A 530 15.55 30.75 -30.73
CA ASN A 530 14.71 31.46 -29.77
C ASN A 530 13.23 31.12 -30.02
N ALA A 531 12.43 31.11 -28.95
CA ALA A 531 11.00 30.78 -29.03
C ALA A 531 10.20 31.77 -29.90
N ASP A 532 10.65 33.02 -29.99
CA ASP A 532 10.04 34.09 -30.80
C ASP A 532 10.62 34.20 -32.22
N GLY A 533 11.70 33.46 -32.52
CA GLY A 533 12.44 33.56 -33.78
C GLY A 533 13.14 34.91 -34.00
N VAL A 534 13.35 35.72 -32.96
CA VAL A 534 13.98 37.04 -33.07
C VAL A 534 15.48 36.97 -32.77
N TYR A 535 16.27 37.58 -33.64
CA TYR A 535 17.74 37.61 -33.59
C TYR A 535 18.28 39.02 -33.86
N GLY A 536 19.52 39.27 -33.44
CA GLY A 536 20.19 40.57 -33.53
C GLY A 536 20.29 41.29 -32.17
N GLY A 537 21.21 42.26 -32.09
CA GLY A 537 21.51 42.98 -30.85
C GLY A 537 22.22 42.13 -29.80
N SER A 538 22.16 42.58 -28.55
CA SER A 538 22.77 41.91 -27.40
C SER A 538 21.86 42.01 -26.17
N TYR A 539 22.03 41.08 -25.24
CA TYR A 539 21.39 41.12 -23.93
C TYR A 539 22.43 41.11 -22.82
N SER A 540 22.12 41.79 -21.71
CA SER A 540 22.76 41.52 -20.43
C SER A 540 22.35 40.14 -19.90
N LEU A 541 23.03 39.62 -18.88
CA LEU A 541 22.60 38.38 -18.21
C LEU A 541 21.17 38.48 -17.68
N GLU A 542 20.83 39.61 -17.05
CA GLU A 542 19.48 39.89 -16.56
C GLU A 542 18.46 39.89 -17.71
N GLY A 543 18.73 40.66 -18.77
CA GLY A 543 17.82 40.79 -19.90
C GLY A 543 17.59 39.45 -20.61
N ALA A 544 18.63 38.63 -20.74
CA ALA A 544 18.52 37.31 -21.36
C ALA A 544 17.75 36.32 -20.49
N LEU A 545 17.95 36.34 -19.17
CA LEU A 545 17.22 35.46 -18.25
C LEU A 545 15.73 35.85 -18.13
N VAL A 546 15.42 37.15 -18.00
CA VAL A 546 14.04 37.67 -17.94
C VAL A 546 13.23 37.30 -19.19
N ASN A 547 13.85 37.40 -20.37
CA ASN A 547 13.20 37.06 -21.64
C ASN A 547 13.41 35.59 -22.04
N SER A 548 14.09 34.79 -21.20
CA SER A 548 14.42 33.39 -21.47
C SER A 548 15.03 33.18 -22.86
N VAL A 549 16.04 33.98 -23.23
CA VAL A 549 16.68 33.94 -24.56
C VAL A 549 17.52 32.67 -24.71
N ASN A 550 17.19 31.83 -25.68
CA ASN A 550 17.80 30.50 -25.85
C ASN A 550 19.24 30.61 -26.36
N THR A 551 19.47 31.39 -27.42
CA THR A 551 20.78 31.56 -28.06
C THR A 551 21.84 32.07 -27.07
N VAL A 552 21.50 33.07 -26.26
CA VAL A 552 22.38 33.62 -25.22
C VAL A 552 22.71 32.57 -24.17
N THR A 553 21.72 31.80 -23.73
CA THR A 553 21.93 30.74 -22.72
C THR A 553 22.84 29.64 -23.27
N VAL A 554 22.69 29.25 -24.53
CA VAL A 554 23.58 28.26 -25.16
C VAL A 554 25.00 28.82 -25.27
N LYS A 555 25.17 30.08 -25.70
CA LYS A 555 26.50 30.70 -25.76
C LYS A 555 27.20 30.71 -24.40
N LEU A 556 26.47 30.98 -23.33
CA LEU A 556 26.99 30.93 -21.97
C LEU A 556 27.54 29.54 -21.62
N ILE A 557 26.74 28.48 -21.80
CA ILE A 557 27.22 27.13 -21.47
C ILE A 557 28.40 26.71 -22.36
N MET A 558 28.41 27.13 -23.63
CA MET A 558 29.52 26.86 -24.54
C MET A 558 30.81 27.56 -24.12
N GLN A 559 30.72 28.79 -23.63
CA GLN A 559 31.88 29.54 -23.13
C GLN A 559 32.44 28.96 -21.82
N MET A 560 31.57 28.46 -20.94
CA MET A 560 31.96 27.93 -19.63
C MET A 560 32.34 26.45 -19.64
N GLY A 561 31.85 25.70 -20.64
CA GLY A 561 31.83 24.24 -20.65
C GLY A 561 30.61 23.67 -19.91
N VAL A 562 30.22 22.46 -20.30
CA VAL A 562 29.05 21.76 -19.76
C VAL A 562 29.30 21.23 -18.35
N GLU A 563 30.48 20.64 -18.10
CA GLU A 563 30.81 20.00 -16.83
C GLU A 563 30.70 20.93 -15.60
N PRO A 564 31.20 22.19 -15.63
CA PRO A 564 30.99 23.11 -14.51
C PRO A 564 29.52 23.40 -14.21
N VAL A 565 28.66 23.44 -15.23
CA VAL A 565 27.21 23.64 -15.05
C VAL A 565 26.58 22.42 -14.40
N ILE A 566 26.95 21.20 -14.82
CA ILE A 566 26.49 19.94 -14.21
C ILE A 566 26.91 19.89 -12.75
N GLN A 567 28.19 20.15 -12.47
CA GLN A 567 28.73 20.15 -11.11
C GLN A 567 28.01 21.15 -10.21
N LEU A 568 27.76 22.38 -10.69
CA LEU A 568 26.96 23.36 -9.96
C LEU A 568 25.53 22.85 -9.73
N ALA A 569 24.89 22.26 -10.73
CA ALA A 569 23.53 21.73 -10.60
C ALA A 569 23.44 20.66 -9.49
N LYS A 570 24.44 19.77 -9.40
CA LYS A 570 24.58 18.78 -8.33
C LYS A 570 24.83 19.45 -6.96
N GLU A 571 25.69 20.48 -6.91
CA GLU A 571 25.93 21.30 -5.70
C GLU A 571 24.65 22.03 -5.23
N MET A 572 23.75 22.39 -6.14
CA MET A 572 22.45 23.01 -5.83
C MET A 572 21.36 22.00 -5.45
N GLY A 573 21.65 20.70 -5.48
CA GLY A 573 20.77 19.65 -4.94
C GLY A 573 20.10 18.76 -5.99
N ILE A 574 20.43 18.88 -7.28
CA ILE A 574 19.93 17.92 -8.28
C ILE A 574 20.61 16.56 -8.06
N THR A 575 19.80 15.51 -7.93
CA THR A 575 20.26 14.13 -7.74
C THR A 575 20.15 13.31 -9.03
N SER A 576 19.16 13.61 -9.88
CA SER A 576 18.95 13.00 -11.20
C SER A 576 20.20 13.03 -12.07
N GLU A 577 20.40 12.01 -12.91
CA GLU A 577 21.45 12.02 -13.93
C GLU A 577 21.24 13.18 -14.89
N ILE A 578 22.30 13.94 -15.18
CA ILE A 578 22.26 15.11 -16.06
C ILE A 578 23.04 14.75 -17.33
N PRO A 579 22.44 14.86 -18.51
CA PRO A 579 23.13 14.62 -19.77
C PRO A 579 24.34 15.54 -19.95
N THR A 580 25.40 15.06 -20.60
CA THR A 580 26.67 15.78 -20.77
C THR A 580 26.72 16.67 -22.01
N GLU A 581 25.59 16.88 -22.67
CA GLU A 581 25.44 17.68 -23.87
C GLU A 581 25.09 19.13 -23.54
N PRO A 582 25.51 20.13 -24.33
CA PRO A 582 25.20 21.54 -24.11
C PRO A 582 23.71 21.86 -24.20
N SER A 583 22.90 20.95 -24.76
CA SER A 583 21.44 21.07 -24.82
C SER A 583 20.80 21.21 -23.43
N ILE A 584 21.49 20.83 -22.34
CA ILE A 584 21.02 21.06 -20.97
C ILE A 584 20.80 22.55 -20.67
N ALA A 585 21.46 23.46 -21.39
CA ALA A 585 21.17 24.89 -21.29
C ALA A 585 19.72 25.26 -21.63
N LEU A 586 19.04 24.41 -22.39
CA LEU A 586 17.63 24.54 -22.75
C LEU A 586 16.73 23.61 -21.92
N GLY A 587 17.31 22.87 -20.97
CA GLY A 587 16.61 22.00 -20.03
C GLY A 587 16.22 20.63 -20.58
N THR A 588 17.06 20.03 -21.42
CA THR A 588 16.90 18.63 -21.87
C THR A 588 17.11 17.62 -20.74
N ALA A 589 17.75 18.03 -19.65
CA ALA A 589 17.89 17.21 -18.44
C ALA A 589 16.52 16.84 -17.86
N GLU A 590 16.31 15.56 -17.59
CA GLU A 590 15.12 15.09 -16.89
C GLU A 590 15.33 15.22 -15.38
N VAL A 591 14.65 16.18 -14.77
CA VAL A 591 14.79 16.51 -13.35
C VAL A 591 13.41 16.44 -12.68
N SER A 592 13.38 15.99 -11.43
CA SER A 592 12.14 16.01 -10.65
C SER A 592 11.83 17.42 -10.12
N LEU A 593 10.54 17.69 -9.87
CA LEU A 593 10.15 18.94 -9.20
C LEU A 593 10.76 19.02 -7.79
N TYR A 594 10.92 17.88 -7.12
CA TYR A 594 11.63 17.77 -5.85
C TYR A 594 13.06 18.31 -5.93
N ASP A 595 13.83 17.86 -6.92
CA ASP A 595 15.22 18.29 -7.13
C ASP A 595 15.29 19.76 -7.58
N MET A 596 14.45 20.17 -8.54
CA MET A 596 14.41 21.56 -8.98
C MET A 596 14.01 22.52 -7.86
N SER A 597 13.15 22.10 -6.92
CA SER A 597 12.81 22.93 -5.76
C SER A 597 14.04 23.23 -4.88
N SER A 598 15.00 22.30 -4.80
CA SER A 598 16.28 22.50 -4.10
C SER A 598 17.14 23.58 -4.76
N VAL A 599 17.14 23.63 -6.11
CA VAL A 599 17.87 24.66 -6.87
C VAL A 599 17.34 26.04 -6.53
N PHE A 600 16.02 26.23 -6.61
CA PHE A 600 15.40 27.52 -6.30
C PHE A 600 15.49 27.88 -4.81
N ALA A 601 15.41 26.90 -3.90
CA ALA A 601 15.65 27.13 -2.48
C ALA A 601 17.09 27.53 -2.19
N THR A 602 18.07 26.95 -2.89
CA THR A 602 19.49 27.32 -2.78
C THR A 602 19.71 28.77 -3.20
N LEU A 603 19.09 29.20 -4.30
CA LEU A 603 19.13 30.61 -4.73
C LEU A 603 18.47 31.53 -3.69
N ALA A 604 17.28 31.17 -3.20
CA ALA A 604 16.53 31.97 -2.23
C ALA A 604 17.21 32.02 -0.85
N SER A 605 18.01 31.02 -0.48
CA SER A 605 18.80 30.97 0.75
C SER A 605 20.22 31.51 0.59
N GLN A 606 20.45 32.35 -0.43
CA GLN A 606 21.73 33.04 -0.67
C GLN A 606 22.91 32.07 -0.92
N GLY A 607 22.63 30.96 -1.60
CA GLY A 607 23.65 29.99 -2.02
C GLY A 607 23.89 28.84 -1.05
N GLN A 608 23.16 28.75 0.06
CA GLN A 608 23.23 27.57 0.94
C GLN A 608 22.44 26.42 0.31
N GLN A 609 23.05 25.24 0.16
CA GLN A 609 22.30 24.09 -0.37
C GLN A 609 21.16 23.74 0.59
N VAL A 610 19.93 23.78 0.08
CA VAL A 610 18.74 23.39 0.85
C VAL A 610 18.04 22.21 0.20
N ARG A 611 17.95 21.11 0.95
CA ARG A 611 17.25 19.90 0.53
C ARG A 611 15.86 19.88 1.17
N PRO A 612 14.82 19.44 0.44
CA PRO A 612 13.51 19.28 1.03
C PRO A 612 13.55 18.27 2.18
N GLN A 613 12.93 18.64 3.28
CA GLN A 613 12.81 17.90 4.52
C GLN A 613 11.34 17.66 4.79
N VAL A 614 10.95 16.40 4.83
CA VAL A 614 9.55 15.95 5.02
C VAL A 614 9.28 15.48 6.45
N ILE A 615 10.30 15.05 7.18
CA ILE A 615 10.24 14.56 8.57
C ILE A 615 11.06 15.51 9.45
N ARG A 616 10.52 15.88 10.60
CA ARG A 616 11.21 16.70 11.61
C ARG A 616 11.66 15.87 12.80
N ARG A 617 10.82 14.95 13.27
CA ARG A 617 11.09 14.20 14.48
C ARG A 617 10.41 12.84 14.49
N ILE A 618 11.08 11.85 15.06
CA ILE A 618 10.57 10.48 15.24
C ILE A 618 10.69 10.14 16.73
N GLU A 619 9.60 9.66 17.31
CA GLU A 619 9.53 9.18 18.70
C GLU A 619 8.96 7.77 18.77
N THR A 620 9.30 7.06 19.83
CA THR A 620 8.59 5.86 20.25
C THR A 620 7.24 6.21 20.89
N HIS A 621 6.37 5.22 21.06
CA HIS A 621 5.06 5.42 21.69
C HIS A 621 5.13 6.04 23.10
N ASP A 622 6.19 5.74 23.86
CA ASP A 622 6.49 6.24 25.21
C ASP A 622 7.17 7.63 25.23
N GLY A 623 7.46 8.20 24.05
CA GLY A 623 8.01 9.56 23.92
C GLY A 623 9.53 9.65 23.91
N THR A 624 10.24 8.52 23.79
CA THR A 624 11.69 8.53 23.57
C THR A 624 11.99 9.00 22.15
N VAL A 625 12.81 10.04 22.02
CA VAL A 625 13.21 10.60 20.71
C VAL A 625 14.19 9.65 20.03
N LEU A 626 13.82 9.17 18.84
CA LEU A 626 14.68 8.34 17.99
C LEU A 626 15.52 9.19 17.04
N ALA A 627 14.95 10.27 16.50
CA ALA A 627 15.62 11.21 15.62
C ALA A 627 14.94 12.59 15.70
N ASP A 628 15.74 13.65 15.60
CA ASP A 628 15.31 15.06 15.52
C ASP A 628 16.19 15.76 14.48
N PHE A 629 15.57 16.43 13.50
CA PHE A 629 16.21 16.92 12.26
C PHE A 629 16.16 18.44 12.13
#